data_AF-A0A645EAH3-F1
#
_entry.id   AF-A0A645EAH3-F1
#
_cell.length_a   1.000
_cell.length_b   1.000
_cell.length_c   1.000
_cell.angle_alpha   90.00
_cell.angle_beta   90.00
_cell.angle_gamma   90.00
#
_symmetry.space_group_name_H-M   'P 1'
#
loop_
_entity.id
_entity.type
_entity.pdbx_description
1 polymer ?
#
loop_
_entity_poly.entity_id
_entity_poly.type
_entity_poly.pdbx_seq_one_letter_code
_entity_poly.pdbx_strand_id
1 'polypeptide(L)'
;MVYGEIYRILKDGGRFVISDAVTKDPLPEDVKNDPEAWAQCYGGAITEQEYLGSISDSGFDKIKVLNRREYIKNAFDFISLTILAEKNK
;
A
#
# COMPACT_ATOMS: atom_id res chain seq x y z
N MET A 1 -10.09 2.23 -7.61
CA MET A 1 -9.10 2.42 -6.53
C MET A 1 -7.97 3.32 -7.01
N VAL A 2 -7.20 3.92 -6.10
CA VAL A 2 -6.15 4.93 -6.42
C VAL A 2 -5.11 4.43 -7.42
N TYR A 3 -4.68 3.16 -7.33
CA TYR A 3 -3.69 2.60 -8.26
C TYR A 3 -4.16 2.49 -9.71
N GLY A 4 -5.46 2.28 -9.94
CA GLY A 4 -6.04 2.32 -11.28
C GLY A 4 -5.93 3.70 -11.92
N GLU A 5 -6.01 4.75 -11.11
CA GLU A 5 -5.83 6.12 -11.59
C GLU A 5 -4.36 6.42 -11.89
N ILE A 6 -3.43 5.93 -11.07
CA ILE A 6 -1.98 5.99 -11.35
C ILE A 6 -1.68 5.29 -12.67
N TYR A 7 -2.25 4.10 -12.90
CA TYR A 7 -2.07 3.37 -14.16
C TYR A 7 -2.63 4.16 -15.37
N ARG A 8 -3.79 4.79 -15.22
CA ARG A 8 -4.42 5.59 -16.28
C ARG A 8 -3.56 6.78 -16.71
N ILE A 9 -2.95 7.49 -15.75
CA ILE A 9 -2.19 8.72 -16.04
C ILE A 9 -0.74 8.48 -16.47
N LEU A 10 -0.14 7.35 -16.09
CA LEU A 10 1.22 7.03 -16.50
C LEU A 10 1.28 6.78 -18.01
N LYS A 11 2.33 7.30 -18.65
CA LYS A 11 2.70 6.92 -20.02
C LYS A 11 3.17 5.47 -20.04
N ASP A 12 3.16 4.88 -21.22
CA ASP A 12 3.72 3.55 -21.49
C ASP A 12 5.20 3.49 -21.11
N GLY A 13 5.58 2.48 -20.33
CA GLY A 13 6.92 2.39 -19.71
C GLY A 13 7.16 3.36 -18.52
N GLY A 14 6.13 4.10 -18.09
CA GLY A 14 6.16 4.90 -16.87
C GLY A 14 6.19 4.04 -15.61
N ARG A 15 6.56 4.65 -14.47
CA ARG A 15 6.64 3.94 -13.18
C ARG A 15 6.22 4.83 -12.03
N PHE A 16 5.79 4.23 -10.94
CA PHE A 16 5.68 4.90 -9.64
C PHE A 16 6.65 4.28 -8.63
N VAL A 17 7.02 5.08 -7.62
CA VAL A 17 7.71 4.61 -6.42
C VAL A 17 6.99 5.22 -5.22
N ILE A 18 6.37 4.38 -4.39
CA ILE A 18 5.57 4.81 -3.24
C ILE A 18 6.08 4.07 -2.01
N SER A 19 6.24 4.81 -0.90
CA SER A 19 6.48 4.23 0.42
C SER A 19 5.26 4.44 1.29
N ASP A 20 4.69 3.35 1.81
CA ASP A 20 3.49 3.38 2.64
C ASP A 20 3.56 2.39 3.81
N ALA A 21 2.68 2.56 4.78
CA ALA A 21 2.51 1.69 5.94
C ALA A 21 1.36 0.71 5.70
N VAL A 22 1.68 -0.58 5.71
CA VAL A 22 0.72 -1.68 5.62
C VAL A 22 0.78 -2.52 6.89
N THR A 23 -0.22 -3.38 7.08
CA THR A 23 -0.27 -4.31 8.21
C THR A 23 0.01 -5.73 7.76
N LYS A 24 0.50 -6.56 8.68
CA LYS A 24 0.66 -8.00 8.42
C LYS A 24 -0.70 -8.72 8.46
N ASP A 25 -1.52 -8.34 9.43
CA ASP A 25 -2.85 -8.88 9.68
C ASP A 25 -3.88 -7.75 9.67
N PRO A 26 -5.16 -8.01 9.31
CA PRO A 26 -6.18 -6.99 9.28
C PRO A 26 -6.35 -6.29 10.64
N LEU A 27 -6.45 -4.96 10.61
CA LEU A 27 -6.77 -4.20 11.82
C LEU A 27 -8.17 -4.54 12.34
N PRO A 28 -8.37 -4.50 13.68
CA PRO A 28 -9.69 -4.60 14.29
C PRO A 28 -10.66 -3.52 13.75
N GLU A 29 -11.95 -3.86 13.71
CA GLU A 29 -12.99 -3.01 13.11
C GLU A 29 -13.18 -1.68 13.86
N ASP A 30 -12.99 -1.68 15.17
CA ASP A 30 -13.01 -0.49 16.01
C ASP A 30 -11.85 0.47 15.65
N VAL A 31 -10.66 -0.05 15.37
CA VAL A 31 -9.51 0.76 14.91
C VAL A 31 -9.72 1.28 13.48
N LYS A 32 -10.28 0.43 12.59
CA LYS A 32 -10.58 0.82 11.21
C LYS A 32 -11.63 1.93 11.12
N ASN A 33 -12.47 2.10 12.12
CA ASN A 33 -13.51 3.12 12.14
C ASN A 33 -13.20 4.31 13.08
N ASP A 34 -12.03 4.33 13.73
CA ASP A 34 -11.61 5.41 14.63
C ASP A 34 -11.03 6.62 13.86
N PRO A 35 -11.69 7.79 13.87
CA PRO A 35 -11.19 8.98 13.18
C PRO A 35 -9.79 9.45 13.63
N GLU A 36 -9.42 9.24 14.89
CA GLU A 36 -8.08 9.59 15.38
C GLU A 36 -7.03 8.65 14.78
N ALA A 37 -7.34 7.35 14.70
CA ALA A 37 -6.48 6.38 14.03
C ALA A 37 -6.26 6.72 12.55
N TRP A 38 -7.31 7.17 11.87
CA TRP A 38 -7.23 7.67 10.49
C TRP A 38 -6.34 8.90 10.37
N ALA A 39 -6.52 9.90 11.25
CA ALA A 39 -5.72 11.12 11.26
C ALA A 39 -4.22 10.84 11.50
N GLN A 40 -3.91 9.76 12.21
CA GLN A 40 -2.54 9.29 12.46
C GLN A 40 -1.99 8.33 11.40
N CYS A 41 -2.65 8.22 10.24
CA CYS A 41 -2.24 7.40 9.09
C CYS A 41 -2.05 5.92 9.44
N TYR A 42 -2.91 5.34 10.29
CA TYR A 42 -2.87 3.89 10.54
C TYR A 42 -4.26 3.23 10.55
N GLY A 43 -5.33 3.95 10.86
CA GLY A 43 -6.69 3.38 10.86
C GLY A 43 -7.12 2.84 9.49
N GLY A 44 -6.68 3.48 8.41
CA GLY A 44 -6.94 3.04 7.03
C GLY A 44 -5.94 2.02 6.47
N ALA A 45 -5.00 1.51 7.27
CA ALA A 45 -3.98 0.59 6.77
C ALA A 45 -4.60 -0.76 6.42
N ILE A 46 -4.36 -1.19 5.18
CA ILE A 46 -4.74 -2.51 4.68
C ILE A 46 -3.56 -3.49 4.82
N THR A 47 -3.83 -4.78 4.63
CA THR A 47 -2.76 -5.79 4.70
C THR A 47 -1.77 -5.66 3.55
N GLU A 48 -0.55 -6.16 3.73
CA GLU A 48 0.45 -6.27 2.65
C GLU A 48 -0.14 -6.99 1.42
N GLN A 49 -0.94 -8.03 1.64
CA GLN A 49 -1.60 -8.79 0.58
C GLN A 49 -2.62 -7.94 -0.19
N GLU A 50 -3.52 -7.23 0.51
CA GLU A 50 -4.50 -6.34 -0.12
C GLU A 50 -3.81 -5.19 -0.87
N TYR A 51 -2.73 -4.64 -0.29
CA TYR A 51 -1.96 -3.57 -0.90
C TYR A 51 -1.31 -4.01 -2.21
N LEU A 52 -0.55 -5.10 -2.21
CA LEU A 52 0.08 -5.63 -3.41
C LEU A 52 -0.95 -6.10 -4.45
N GLY A 53 -2.04 -6.71 -4.01
CA GLY A 53 -3.18 -7.10 -4.85
C GLY A 53 -3.81 -5.90 -5.56
N SER A 54 -4.04 -4.80 -4.83
CA SER A 54 -4.61 -3.58 -5.43
C SER A 54 -3.75 -2.98 -6.54
N ILE A 55 -2.42 -3.13 -6.44
CA ILE A 55 -1.46 -2.68 -7.44
C ILE A 55 -1.49 -3.62 -8.65
N SER A 56 -1.45 -4.93 -8.44
CA SER A 56 -1.49 -5.92 -9.54
C SER A 56 -2.81 -5.85 -10.30
N ASP A 57 -3.94 -5.74 -9.60
CA ASP A 57 -5.28 -5.68 -10.19
C ASP A 57 -5.49 -4.41 -11.03
N SER A 58 -4.68 -3.37 -10.78
CA SER A 58 -4.70 -2.13 -11.56
C SER A 58 -3.95 -2.23 -12.91
N GLY A 59 -3.28 -3.35 -13.17
CA GLY A 59 -2.57 -3.62 -14.43
C GLY A 59 -1.05 -3.47 -14.37
N PHE A 60 -0.47 -3.19 -13.20
CA PHE A 60 0.98 -3.20 -13.02
C PHE A 60 1.48 -4.64 -12.89
N ASP A 61 2.29 -5.09 -13.85
CA ASP A 61 2.80 -6.45 -13.90
C ASP A 61 4.21 -6.61 -13.31
N LYS A 62 4.98 -5.52 -13.26
CA LYS A 62 6.34 -5.47 -12.70
C LYS A 62 6.34 -4.71 -11.40
N ILE A 63 6.15 -5.43 -10.30
CA ILE A 63 6.19 -4.90 -8.94
C ILE A 63 7.49 -5.32 -8.26
N LYS A 64 8.22 -4.38 -7.65
CA LYS A 64 9.46 -4.63 -6.91
C LYS A 64 9.39 -3.98 -5.53
N VAL A 65 9.73 -4.74 -4.50
CA VAL A 65 9.98 -4.20 -3.15
C VAL A 65 11.39 -3.63 -3.13
N LEU A 66 11.49 -2.30 -3.01
CA LEU A 66 12.77 -1.60 -2.91
C LEU A 66 13.27 -1.53 -1.46
N ASN A 67 12.34 -1.43 -0.51
CA ASN A 67 12.66 -1.40 0.91
C ASN A 67 11.53 -2.03 1.73
N ARG A 68 11.90 -2.68 2.83
CA ARG A 68 10.99 -3.31 3.78
C ARG A 68 11.52 -3.09 5.19
N ARG A 69 10.68 -2.54 6.07
CA ARG A 69 10.98 -2.42 7.50
C ARG A 69 9.76 -2.77 8.33
N GLU A 70 9.89 -3.78 9.17
CA GLU A 70 8.86 -4.18 10.12
C GLU A 70 9.00 -3.37 11.42
N TYR A 71 7.88 -2.96 12.01
CA TYR A 71 7.85 -2.18 13.24
C TYR A 71 6.50 -2.29 13.93
N ILE A 72 6.47 -2.00 15.23
CA ILE A 72 5.23 -1.98 16.01
C ILE A 72 4.71 -0.55 16.10
N LYS A 73 3.42 -0.34 15.84
CA LYS A 73 2.73 0.94 16.05
C LYS A 73 1.39 0.66 16.72
N ASN A 74 1.14 1.33 17.86
CA ASN A 74 -0.11 1.19 18.62
C ASN A 74 -0.50 -0.28 18.91
N ALA A 75 0.48 -1.11 19.26
CA ALA A 75 0.33 -2.55 19.52
C ALA A 75 -0.02 -3.43 18.31
N PHE A 76 0.08 -2.92 17.08
CA PHE A 76 -0.10 -3.70 15.85
C PHE A 76 1.21 -3.84 15.07
N ASP A 77 1.35 -4.96 14.36
CA ASP A 77 2.49 -5.26 13.50
C ASP A 77 2.33 -4.56 12.13
N PHE A 78 3.17 -3.55 11.93
CA PHE A 78 3.23 -2.76 10.71
C PHE A 78 4.47 -3.09 9.88
N ILE A 79 4.34 -2.87 8.58
CA ILE A 79 5.41 -2.97 7.61
C ILE A 79 5.44 -1.67 6.81
N SER A 80 6.59 -1.01 6.82
CA SER A 80 6.86 0.08 5.89
C SER A 80 7.40 -0.54 4.61
N LEU A 81 6.65 -0.42 3.53
CA LEU A 81 7.00 -0.97 2.22
C LEU A 81 7.23 0.16 1.23
N THR A 82 8.39 0.15 0.59
CA THR A 82 8.63 0.98 -0.60
C THR A 82 8.52 0.11 -1.83
N ILE A 83 7.51 0.38 -2.66
CA ILE A 83 7.23 -0.36 -3.89
C ILE A 83 7.58 0.49 -5.10
N LEU A 84 8.23 -0.12 -6.08
CA LEU A 84 8.30 0.36 -7.44
C LEU A 84 7.38 -0.51 -8.32
N ALA A 85 6.53 0.11 -9.12
CA ALA A 85 5.79 -0.60 -10.15
C ALA A 85 5.88 0.10 -11.51
N GLU A 86 6.01 -0.68 -12.58
CA GLU A 86 6.13 -0.18 -13.97
C GLU A 86 4.87 -0.50 -14.76
N LYS A 87 4.39 0.48 -15.53
CA LYS A 87 3.34 0.29 -16.53
C LYS A 87 3.98 -0.30 -17.77
N ASN A 88 3.36 -1.34 -18.30
CA ASN A 88 3.79 -1.95 -19.56
C ASN A 88 3.79 -0.97 -20.73
N LYS A 89 4.51 -1.37 -21.78
CA LYS A 89 4.43 -0.70 -23.08
C LYS A 89 3.21 -1.16 -23.86
#